data_AF-A0A7X9E2U4-F1
#
_entry.id   AF-A0A7X9E2U4-F1
#
_cell.length_a   1.000
_cell.length_b   1.000
_cell.length_c   1.000
_cell.angle_alpha   90.00
_cell.angle_beta   90.00
_cell.angle_gamma   90.00
#
_symmetry.space_group_name_H-M   'P 1'
#
loop_
_entity.id
_entity.type
_entity.pdbx_description
1 polymer ?
#
loop_
_entity_poly.entity_id
_entity_poly.type
_entity_poly.pdbx_seq_one_letter_code
_entity_poly.pdbx_strand_id
1 'polypeptide(L)'
;KKEILSELVPRGTCPGCLQQRESESFYTHEILRLYADAEFKSKYENEEIQLCRHHFLYLINEAETDEMIKYFVKVQREKIELLHKQLKNFIQNHDYRLKSEMTEKEIKSWEKALQYFGSMKGIGKDLYHSLIVE
;
A
#
# COMPACT_ATOMS: atom_id res chain seq x y z
N LYS A 1 35.60 -3.14 4.29
CA LYS A 1 34.13 -2.99 4.08
C LYS A 1 33.40 -4.32 3.94
N LYS A 2 33.85 -5.25 3.06
CA LYS A 2 33.25 -6.60 2.93
C LYS A 2 33.33 -7.43 4.22
N GLU A 3 34.47 -7.45 4.91
CA GLU A 3 34.64 -8.18 6.18
C GLU A 3 33.72 -7.65 7.30
N ILE A 4 33.68 -6.33 7.50
CA ILE A 4 32.78 -5.70 8.49
C ILE A 4 31.31 -6.01 8.17
N LEU A 5 30.92 -5.98 6.89
CA LEU A 5 29.55 -6.32 6.49
C LEU A 5 29.22 -7.79 6.77
N SER A 6 30.16 -8.72 6.59
CA SER A 6 29.94 -10.13 6.91
C SER A 6 29.78 -10.39 8.41
N GLU A 7 30.38 -9.56 9.26
CA GLU A 7 30.22 -9.66 10.72
C GLU A 7 28.87 -9.11 11.23
N LEU A 8 28.25 -8.22 10.47
CA LEU A 8 26.96 -7.61 10.78
C LEU A 8 25.75 -8.39 10.21
N VAL A 9 26.00 -9.51 9.52
CA VAL A 9 24.92 -10.39 9.04
C VAL A 9 24.31 -11.14 10.22
N PRO A 10 22.97 -11.14 10.38
CA PRO A 10 22.32 -11.88 11.45
C PRO A 10 22.65 -13.37 11.36
N ARG A 11 23.24 -13.94 12.43
CA ARG A 11 23.57 -15.38 12.52
C ARG A 11 22.40 -16.25 13.00
N GLY A 12 21.23 -15.64 13.17
CA GLY A 12 20.01 -16.27 13.66
C GLY A 12 18.80 -15.37 13.39
N THR A 13 17.63 -15.78 13.86
CA THR A 13 16.41 -14.98 13.70
C THR A 13 16.53 -13.68 14.49
N CYS A 14 16.51 -12.54 13.79
CA CYS A 14 16.44 -11.24 14.43
C CYS A 14 15.09 -11.09 15.17
N PRO A 15 15.08 -10.85 16.50
CA PRO A 15 13.84 -10.68 17.26
C PRO A 15 12.95 -9.54 16.73
N GLY A 16 13.55 -8.45 16.25
CA GLY A 16 12.80 -7.33 15.66
C GLY A 16 12.12 -7.72 14.34
N CYS A 17 12.82 -8.46 13.47
CA CYS A 17 12.21 -8.96 12.23
C CYS A 17 11.15 -10.03 12.49
N LEU A 18 11.31 -10.84 13.55
CA LEU A 18 10.29 -11.80 13.97
C LEU A 18 9.03 -11.08 14.45
N GLN A 19 9.17 -10.16 15.40
CA GLN A 19 8.08 -9.36 15.94
C GLN A 19 7.32 -8.62 14.84
N GLN A 20 8.03 -8.03 13.87
CA GLN A 20 7.41 -7.34 12.73
C GLN A 20 6.52 -8.29 11.91
N ARG A 21 6.99 -9.50 11.60
CA ARG A 21 6.20 -10.50 10.85
C ARG A 21 4.97 -10.96 11.63
N GLU A 22 5.13 -11.21 12.93
CA GLU A 22 4.04 -11.64 13.80
C GLU A 22 2.97 -10.54 13.95
N SER A 23 3.39 -9.30 14.13
CA SER A 23 2.48 -8.15 14.17
C SER A 23 1.73 -7.95 12.85
N GLU A 24 2.39 -8.10 11.70
CA GLU A 24 1.76 -8.00 10.39
C GLU A 24 0.70 -9.08 10.15
N SER A 25 1.00 -10.30 10.58
CA SER A 25 0.05 -11.41 10.58
C SER A 25 -1.17 -11.07 11.45
N PHE A 26 -0.95 -10.62 12.68
CA PHE A 26 -2.01 -10.25 13.61
C PHE A 26 -2.94 -9.16 13.04
N TYR A 27 -2.38 -8.07 12.49
CA TYR A 27 -3.18 -6.99 11.93
C TYR A 27 -4.01 -7.43 10.71
N THR A 28 -3.47 -8.32 9.89
CA THR A 28 -4.20 -8.82 8.73
C THR A 28 -5.33 -9.76 9.14
N HIS A 29 -5.12 -10.60 10.16
CA HIS A 29 -6.19 -11.41 10.74
C HIS A 29 -7.31 -10.57 11.37
N GLU A 30 -6.97 -9.44 12.01
CA GLU A 30 -8.00 -8.55 12.57
C GLU A 30 -8.90 -7.95 11.47
N ILE A 31 -8.36 -7.64 10.29
CA ILE A 31 -9.17 -7.22 9.13
C ILE A 31 -10.18 -8.30 8.73
N LEU A 32 -9.76 -9.57 8.70
CA LEU A 32 -10.65 -10.70 8.37
C LEU A 32 -11.73 -10.87 9.45
N ARG A 33 -11.36 -10.73 10.72
CA ARG A 33 -12.31 -10.82 11.85
C ARG A 33 -13.36 -9.72 11.80
N LEU A 34 -12.99 -8.51 11.39
CA LEU A 34 -13.88 -7.36 11.23
C LEU A 34 -14.74 -7.42 9.96
N TYR A 35 -14.59 -8.43 9.11
CA TYR A 35 -15.39 -8.57 7.88
C TYR A 35 -16.91 -8.54 8.14
N ALA A 36 -17.39 -9.10 9.24
CA ALA A 36 -18.82 -9.08 9.58
C ALA A 36 -19.30 -7.76 10.20
N ASP A 37 -18.38 -6.87 10.56
CA ASP A 37 -18.70 -5.60 11.21
C ASP A 37 -19.13 -4.55 10.17
N ALA A 38 -20.34 -4.01 10.34
CA ALA A 38 -20.93 -3.07 9.38
C ALA A 38 -20.23 -1.69 9.38
N GLU A 39 -19.73 -1.24 10.53
CA GLU A 39 -19.00 0.02 10.63
C GLU A 39 -17.65 -0.08 9.94
N PHE A 40 -16.94 -1.19 10.16
CA PHE A 40 -15.70 -1.50 9.47
C PHE A 40 -15.91 -1.56 7.97
N LYS A 41 -16.92 -2.29 7.48
CA LYS A 41 -17.21 -2.38 6.04
C LYS A 41 -17.47 -1.01 5.43
N SER A 42 -18.34 -0.21 6.07
CA SER A 42 -18.64 1.15 5.61
C SER A 42 -17.39 2.03 5.53
N LYS A 43 -16.54 2.02 6.58
CA LYS A 43 -15.27 2.76 6.56
C LYS A 43 -14.32 2.23 5.51
N TYR A 44 -14.17 0.91 5.42
CA TYR A 44 -13.28 0.29 4.44
C TYR A 44 -13.74 0.56 3.01
N GLU A 45 -15.03 0.64 2.71
CA GLU A 45 -15.52 0.97 1.37
C GLU A 45 -15.32 2.45 1.00
N ASN A 46 -15.58 3.36 1.94
CA ASN A 46 -15.63 4.79 1.66
C ASN A 46 -14.30 5.53 1.83
N GLU A 47 -13.41 5.02 2.68
CA GLU A 47 -12.10 5.63 2.91
C GLU A 47 -11.12 5.34 1.77
N GLU A 48 -10.27 6.32 1.46
CA GLU A 48 -9.22 6.19 0.42
C GLU A 48 -8.08 5.23 0.81
N ILE A 49 -8.15 4.63 2.00
CA ILE A 49 -7.15 3.70 2.52
C ILE A 49 -7.17 2.42 1.69
N GLN A 50 -6.05 2.09 1.06
CA GLN A 50 -5.88 0.84 0.31
C GLN A 50 -4.79 0.00 0.96
N LEU A 51 -4.99 -1.32 1.00
CA LEU A 51 -3.91 -2.21 1.38
C LEU A 51 -2.85 -2.18 0.28
N CYS A 52 -1.57 -2.18 0.66
CA CYS A 52 -0.51 -2.40 -0.30
C CYS A 52 -0.65 -3.81 -0.90
N ARG A 53 -0.07 -4.03 -2.09
CA ARG A 53 -0.16 -5.30 -2.80
C ARG A 53 0.22 -6.49 -1.92
N HIS A 54 1.26 -6.34 -1.08
CA HIS A 54 1.72 -7.41 -0.19
C HIS A 54 0.66 -7.79 0.84
N HIS A 55 0.16 -6.83 1.63
CA HIS A 55 -0.86 -7.10 2.66
C HIS A 55 -2.19 -7.52 2.06
N PHE A 56 -2.55 -7.02 0.88
CA PHE A 56 -3.76 -7.46 0.19
C PHE A 56 -3.66 -8.95 -0.22
N LEU A 57 -2.53 -9.38 -0.79
CA LEU A 57 -2.34 -10.79 -1.14
C LEU A 57 -2.33 -11.70 0.08
N TYR A 58 -1.71 -11.25 1.18
CA TYR A 58 -1.75 -11.98 2.44
C TYR A 58 -3.18 -12.10 3.00
N LEU A 59 -3.95 -11.00 3.00
CA LEU A 59 -5.35 -11.00 3.40
C LEU A 59 -6.18 -12.02 2.61
N ILE A 60 -6.02 -12.05 1.28
CA ILE A 60 -6.75 -12.99 0.42
C ILE A 60 -6.32 -14.44 0.66
N ASN A 61 -5.03 -14.69 0.94
CA ASN A 61 -4.52 -16.03 1.26
C ASN A 61 -5.11 -16.58 2.57
N GLU A 62 -5.30 -15.70 3.56
CA GLU A 62 -5.80 -16.07 4.89
C GLU A 62 -7.33 -16.03 5.00
N ALA A 63 -8.04 -15.54 3.97
CA ALA A 63 -9.50 -15.45 4.00
C ALA A 63 -10.16 -16.83 3.99
N GLU A 64 -11.12 -17.04 4.89
CA GLU A 64 -11.72 -18.36 5.13
C GLU A 64 -12.79 -18.75 4.09
N THR A 65 -13.40 -17.77 3.41
CA THR A 65 -14.54 -18.00 2.51
C THR A 65 -14.43 -17.25 1.20
N ASP A 66 -15.00 -17.85 0.15
CA ASP A 66 -15.08 -17.22 -1.19
C ASP A 66 -15.81 -15.88 -1.18
N GLU A 67 -16.80 -15.72 -0.29
CA GLU A 67 -17.57 -14.47 -0.15
C GLU A 67 -16.69 -13.34 0.39
N MET A 68 -15.87 -13.65 1.41
CA MET A 68 -14.92 -12.73 1.98
C MET A 68 -13.86 -12.33 0.95
N ILE A 69 -13.34 -13.29 0.18
CA ILE A 69 -12.40 -13.03 -0.92
C ILE A 69 -13.05 -12.10 -1.95
N LYS A 70 -14.25 -12.43 -2.43
CA LYS A 70 -14.98 -11.62 -3.44
C LYS A 70 -15.20 -10.20 -2.95
N TYR A 71 -15.57 -10.03 -1.68
CA TYR A 71 -15.76 -8.72 -1.06
C TYR A 71 -14.46 -7.89 -1.10
N PHE A 72 -13.37 -8.40 -0.53
CA PHE A 72 -12.12 -7.65 -0.46
C PHE A 72 -11.53 -7.37 -1.85
N VAL A 73 -11.65 -8.32 -2.79
CA VAL A 73 -11.24 -8.12 -4.19
C VAL A 73 -12.05 -7.01 -4.86
N LYS A 74 -13.37 -6.98 -4.67
CA LYS A 74 -14.23 -5.94 -5.24
C LYS A 74 -13.79 -4.56 -4.75
N VAL A 75 -13.75 -4.35 -3.43
CA VAL A 75 -13.44 -3.05 -2.83
C VAL A 75 -12.03 -2.58 -3.20
N GLN A 76 -11.04 -3.48 -3.13
CA GLN A 76 -9.66 -3.14 -3.49
C GLN A 76 -9.53 -2.79 -4.98
N ARG A 77 -10.25 -3.49 -5.88
CA ARG A 77 -10.25 -3.18 -7.31
C ARG A 77 -10.79 -1.78 -7.57
N GLU A 78 -11.93 -1.42 -6.98
CA GLU A 78 -12.55 -0.09 -7.15
C GLU A 78 -11.58 1.03 -6.76
N LYS A 79 -10.84 0.85 -5.65
CA LYS A 79 -9.81 1.79 -5.20
C LYS A 79 -8.62 1.90 -6.15
N ILE A 80 -8.13 0.77 -6.66
CA ILE A 80 -7.02 0.74 -7.61
C ILE A 80 -7.43 1.37 -8.95
N GLU A 81 -8.66 1.15 -9.41
CA GLU A 81 -9.18 1.77 -10.63
C GLU A 81 -9.28 3.30 -10.50
N LEU A 82 -9.72 3.79 -9.34
CA LEU A 82 -9.70 5.21 -9.02
C LEU A 82 -8.28 5.78 -9.04
N LEU A 83 -7.33 5.11 -8.37
CA LEU A 83 -5.93 5.52 -8.35
C LEU A 83 -5.31 5.53 -9.76
N HIS A 84 -5.61 4.52 -10.57
CA HIS A 84 -5.15 4.44 -11.95
C HIS A 84 -5.70 5.59 -12.80
N LYS A 85 -6.97 5.97 -12.63
CA LYS A 85 -7.54 7.14 -13.29
C LYS A 85 -6.81 8.43 -12.87
N GLN A 86 -6.55 8.60 -11.58
CA GLN A 86 -5.82 9.77 -11.05
C GLN A 86 -4.40 9.85 -11.61
N LEU A 87 -3.67 8.72 -11.64
CA LEU A 87 -2.34 8.61 -12.25
C LEU A 87 -2.35 8.93 -13.73
N LYS A 88 -3.36 8.45 -14.46
CA LYS A 88 -3.48 8.74 -15.89
C LYS A 88 -3.65 10.23 -16.15
N ASN A 89 -4.52 10.89 -15.36
CA ASN A 89 -4.71 12.33 -15.45
C ASN A 89 -3.43 13.08 -15.05
N PHE A 90 -2.74 12.64 -13.99
CA PHE A 90 -1.44 13.19 -13.60
C PHE A 90 -0.44 13.14 -14.75
N ILE A 91 -0.25 11.98 -15.39
CA ILE A 91 0.69 11.81 -16.51
C ILE A 91 0.29 12.67 -17.71
N GLN A 92 -1.01 12.71 -18.05
CA GLN A 92 -1.51 13.47 -19.20
C GLN A 92 -1.35 14.98 -19.02
N ASN A 93 -1.63 15.48 -17.82
CA ASN A 93 -1.66 16.92 -17.53
C ASN A 93 -0.27 17.47 -17.15
N HIS A 94 0.71 16.60 -16.96
CA HIS A 94 2.12 16.97 -16.82
C HIS A 94 2.79 17.27 -18.17
N ASP A 95 2.11 17.01 -19.30
CA ASP A 95 2.51 17.55 -20.60
C ASP A 95 2.25 19.06 -20.60
N TYR A 96 3.31 19.86 -20.59
CA TYR A 96 3.25 21.33 -20.58
C TYR A 96 2.44 21.95 -21.74
N ARG A 97 2.15 21.17 -22.79
CA ARG A 97 1.31 21.57 -23.92
C ARG A 97 -0.18 21.50 -23.60
N LEU A 98 -0.56 20.70 -22.60
CA LEU A 98 -1.92 20.52 -22.11
C LEU A 98 -2.09 21.33 -20.81
N LYS A 99 -2.46 22.60 -20.94
CA LYS A 99 -2.77 23.47 -19.79
C LYS A 99 -4.11 23.08 -19.15
N SER A 100 -4.15 21.98 -18.41
CA SER A 100 -5.29 21.60 -17.58
C SER A 100 -4.88 21.54 -16.12
N GLU A 101 -5.69 22.16 -15.25
CA GLU A 101 -5.48 22.11 -13.81
C GLU A 101 -5.67 20.67 -13.28
N MET A 102 -4.74 20.23 -12.44
CA MET A 102 -4.82 18.96 -11.73
C MET A 102 -5.41 19.18 -10.34
N THR A 103 -6.22 18.24 -9.89
CA THR A 103 -6.67 18.16 -8.50
C THR A 103 -5.53 17.72 -7.57
N GLU A 104 -5.63 18.06 -6.28
CA GLU A 104 -4.65 17.61 -5.28
C GLU A 104 -4.50 16.08 -5.24
N LYS A 105 -5.61 15.35 -5.46
CA LYS A 105 -5.62 13.88 -5.50
C LYS A 105 -4.84 13.34 -6.69
N GLU A 106 -4.91 13.99 -7.84
CA GLU A 106 -4.13 13.62 -9.02
C GLU A 106 -2.65 13.92 -8.80
N ILE A 107 -2.32 15.09 -8.25
CA ILE A 107 -0.93 15.49 -7.93
C ILE A 107 -0.26 14.47 -6.99
N LYS A 108 -0.99 13.96 -5.98
CA LYS A 108 -0.48 12.98 -5.00
C LYS A 108 -0.63 11.52 -5.43
N SER A 109 -1.16 11.25 -6.62
CA SER A 109 -1.49 9.88 -7.04
C SER A 109 -0.25 8.99 -7.23
N TRP A 110 0.88 9.55 -7.67
CA TRP A 110 2.14 8.82 -7.81
C TRP A 110 2.67 8.33 -6.45
N GLU A 111 2.55 9.12 -5.38
CA GLU A 111 2.94 8.72 -4.01
C GLU A 111 2.11 7.52 -3.54
N LYS A 112 0.79 7.59 -3.73
CA LYS A 112 -0.14 6.49 -3.38
C LYS A 112 0.16 5.22 -4.18
N ALA A 113 0.57 5.35 -5.43
CA ALA A 113 0.99 4.21 -6.26
C ALA A 113 2.26 3.55 -5.70
N LEU A 114 3.26 4.34 -5.33
CA LEU A 114 4.47 3.82 -4.68
C LEU A 114 4.14 3.14 -3.35
N GLN A 115 3.24 3.71 -2.54
CA GLN A 115 2.80 3.08 -1.29
C GLN A 115 2.12 1.73 -1.55
N TYR A 116 1.30 1.62 -2.61
CA TYR A 116 0.66 0.38 -3.00
C TYR A 116 1.67 -0.71 -3.39
N PHE A 117 2.69 -0.41 -4.19
CA PHE A 117 3.66 -1.40 -4.65
C PHE A 117 4.81 -1.66 -3.66
N GLY A 118 5.34 -0.61 -3.04
CA GLY A 118 6.54 -0.66 -2.21
C GLY A 118 6.28 -0.94 -0.74
N SER A 119 5.05 -0.73 -0.25
CA SER A 119 4.78 -0.55 1.20
C SER A 119 5.61 0.61 1.79
N MET A 120 5.17 1.24 2.88
CA MET A 120 5.95 2.34 3.49
C MET A 120 7.37 1.94 3.94
N LYS A 121 7.68 0.64 4.01
CA LYS A 121 9.03 0.12 4.33
C LYS A 121 10.10 0.48 3.29
N GLY A 122 9.73 0.88 2.07
CA GLY A 122 10.67 1.25 1.00
C GLY A 122 10.69 2.73 0.64
N ILE A 123 9.75 3.54 1.16
CA ILE A 123 9.71 4.98 0.92
C ILE A 123 10.28 5.66 2.15
N GLY A 124 11.61 5.58 2.30
CA GLY A 124 12.30 6.42 3.27
C GLY A 124 11.93 7.88 3.05
N LYS A 125 11.80 8.65 4.13
CA LYS A 125 11.62 10.11 4.11
C LYS A 125 12.63 10.84 3.19
N ASP A 126 13.71 10.18 2.80
CA ASP A 126 14.76 10.69 1.94
C ASP A 126 14.35 10.82 0.46
N LEU A 127 13.37 10.05 -0.03
CA LEU A 127 12.84 10.21 -1.41
C LEU A 127 12.01 11.48 -1.59
N TYR A 128 11.49 12.06 -0.49
CA TYR A 128 10.76 13.33 -0.53
C TYR A 128 11.68 14.52 -0.89
N HIS A 129 12.99 14.43 -0.62
CA HIS A 129 13.94 15.51 -0.92
C HIS A 129 14.51 15.43 -2.34
N SER A 130 14.53 14.26 -2.98
CA SER A 130 15.13 14.08 -4.30
C SER A 130 14.14 14.20 -5.47
N LEU A 131 12.82 14.19 -5.20
CA LEU A 131 11.79 14.27 -6.24
C LEU A 131 11.12 15.66 -6.34
N ILE A 132 11.46 16.60 -5.46
CA ILE A 132 10.93 17.99 -5.45
C ILE A 132 12.01 19.00 -5.87
N VAL A 133 13.25 18.57 -6.10
CA VAL A 133 14.34 19.42 -6.58
C VAL A 133 14.91 18.82 -7.86
N GLU A 134 14.20 19.03 -8.97
CA GLU A 134 14.76 19.20 -10.33
C GLU A 134 13.76 19.96 -11.21
#